data_AF-A0A4Z0QYQ5-F1
#
_entry.id   AF-A0A4Z0QYQ5-F1
#
_cell.length_a   1.000
_cell.length_b   1.000
_cell.length_c   1.000
_cell.angle_alpha   90.00
_cell.angle_beta   90.00
_cell.angle_gamma   90.00
#
_symmetry.space_group_name_H-M   'P 1'
#
loop_
_entity.id
_entity.type
_entity.pdbx_description
1 polymer ?
#
loop_
_entity_poly.entity_id
_entity_poly.type
_entity_poly.pdbx_seq_one_letter_code
_entity_poly.pdbx_strand_id
1 'polypeptide(L)' 'MQKTKGITVREASEILGKSDQFVRIGLQRGILPFGSAVKLSTKWTYYISPDRFYEYVGKGVKLFEEGGRDSA' A
#
# COMPACT_ATOMS: atom_id res chain seq x y z
N MET A 1 23.78 0.63 10.33
CA MET A 1 22.31 0.50 10.20
C MET A 1 21.93 1.10 8.85
N GLN A 2 21.53 0.27 7.87
CA GLN A 2 20.97 0.81 6.62
C GLN A 2 19.66 1.52 6.93
N LYS A 3 19.56 2.81 6.60
CA LYS A 3 18.28 3.53 6.55
C LYS A 3 17.48 2.90 5.42
N THR A 4 16.60 1.94 5.73
CA THR A 4 15.56 1.54 4.79
C THR A 4 14.63 2.75 4.61
N LYS A 5 14.80 3.45 3.48
CA LYS A 5 13.90 4.52 3.08
C LYS A 5 12.52 3.88 2.88
N GLY A 6 11.58 4.21 3.76
CA GLY A 6 10.21 3.68 3.66
C GLY A 6 9.54 4.13 2.37
N ILE A 7 8.60 3.32 1.87
CA ILE A 7 7.78 3.69 0.71
C ILE A 7 6.81 4.79 1.13
N THR A 8 6.65 5.81 0.30
CA THR A 8 5.66 6.86 0.51
C THR A 8 4.27 6.40 0.08
N VAL A 9 3.23 7.06 0.62
CA VAL A 9 1.84 6.79 0.20
C VAL A 9 1.66 6.92 -1.31
N ARG A 10 2.34 7.90 -1.93
CA ARG A 10 2.28 8.17 -3.36
C ARG A 10 2.95 7.08 -4.18
N GLU A 11 4.16 6.66 -3.82
CA GLU A 11 4.83 5.54 -4.51
C GLU A 11 3.98 4.26 -4.41
N ALA A 12 3.40 3.99 -3.23
CA ALA A 12 2.55 2.83 -3.04
C ALA A 12 1.26 2.88 -3.88
N SER A 13 0.61 4.05 -3.98
CA SER A 13 -0.61 4.21 -4.76
C SER A 13 -0.36 4.09 -6.26
N GLU A 14 0.74 4.68 -6.75
CA GLU A 14 1.21 4.57 -8.14
C GLU A 14 1.48 3.10 -8.51
N ILE A 15 2.21 2.35 -7.67
CA ILE A 15 2.49 0.92 -7.91
C ILE A 15 1.21 0.06 -7.84
N LEU A 16 0.28 0.37 -6.95
CA LEU A 16 -0.99 -0.36 -6.83
C LEU A 16 -2.01 0.00 -7.93
N GLY A 17 -1.76 1.06 -8.72
CA GLY A 17 -2.75 1.61 -9.65
C GLY A 17 -4.02 2.09 -8.95
N LYS A 18 -3.90 2.64 -7.73
CA LYS A 18 -5.01 3.13 -6.91
C LYS A 18 -4.77 4.58 -6.49
N SER A 19 -5.78 5.22 -5.88
CA SER A 19 -5.62 6.57 -5.35
C SER A 19 -4.84 6.59 -4.04
N ASP A 20 -4.15 7.69 -3.75
CA ASP A 20 -3.52 7.94 -2.44
C ASP A 20 -4.49 7.73 -1.28
N GLN A 21 -5.75 8.13 -1.47
CA GLN A 21 -6.77 8.02 -0.44
C GLN A 21 -7.14 6.57 -0.13
N PHE A 22 -7.11 5.67 -1.13
CA PHE A 22 -7.27 4.24 -0.92
C PHE A 22 -6.18 3.71 0.02
N VAL A 23 -4.91 4.05 -0.24
CA VAL A 23 -3.77 3.64 0.59
C VAL A 23 -3.89 4.24 2.00
N ARG A 24 -4.24 5.51 2.12
CA ARG A 24 -4.42 6.17 3.43
C ARG A 24 -5.50 5.50 4.26
N ILE A 25 -6.71 5.33 3.71
CA ILE A 25 -7.83 4.72 4.44
C ILE A 25 -7.52 3.26 4.78
N GLY A 26 -6.92 2.52 3.84
CA GLY A 26 -6.57 1.12 4.06
C GLY A 26 -5.54 0.93 5.19
N LEU A 27 -4.54 1.81 5.28
CA LEU A 27 -3.56 1.80 6.37
C LEU A 27 -4.14 2.30 7.70
N GLN A 28 -5.00 3.32 7.67
CA GLN A 28 -5.69 3.84 8.86
C GLN A 28 -6.63 2.81 9.49
N ARG A 29 -7.30 2.00 8.66
CA ARG A 29 -8.22 0.95 9.10
C ARG A 29 -7.55 -0.40 9.34
N GLY A 30 -6.24 -0.53 9.09
CA GLY A 30 -5.51 -1.80 9.23
C GLY A 30 -5.91 -2.87 8.21
N ILE A 31 -6.55 -2.47 7.09
CA ILE A 31 -7.00 -3.38 6.03
C ILE A 31 -5.81 -3.80 5.14
N LEU A 32 -4.87 -2.87 4.91
CA LEU A 32 -3.71 -3.12 4.06
C LEU A 32 -2.54 -3.69 4.90
N PRO A 33 -2.12 -4.95 4.67
CA PRO A 33 -1.23 -5.67 5.59
C PRO A 33 0.27 -5.36 5.40
N PHE A 34 0.60 -4.24 4.76
CA PHE A 34 1.99 -3.88 4.41
C PHE A 34 2.50 -2.61 5.12
N GLY A 35 1.70 -2.04 6.01
CA GLY A 35 2.08 -0.83 6.73
C GLY A 35 1.11 -0.49 7.85
N SER A 36 1.26 0.70 8.38
CA SER A 36 0.40 1.24 9.42
C SER A 36 0.29 2.75 9.30
N ALA A 37 -0.83 3.31 9.75
CA ALA A 37 -0.97 4.73 9.97
C ALA A 37 -1.28 5.00 11.44
N VAL A 38 -0.59 5.98 12.03
CA VAL A 38 -0.81 6.40 13.42
C VAL A 38 -1.16 7.88 13.42
N LYS A 39 -2.21 8.23 14.16
CA LYS A 39 -2.60 9.62 14.40
C LYS A 39 -1.86 10.11 15.64
N LEU A 40 -0.85 10.97 15.45
CA LEU A 40 -0.06 11.49 16.57
C LEU A 40 -0.78 12.65 17.28
N SER A 41 -1.40 13.53 16.51
CA SER A 41 -2.24 14.62 17.03
C SER A 41 -3.37 14.92 16.04
N THR A 42 -3.23 15.97 15.23
CA THR A 42 -4.13 16.29 14.12
C THR A 42 -3.67 15.66 12.81
N LYS A 43 -2.38 15.26 12.73
CA LYS A 43 -1.77 14.70 11.53
C LYS A 43 -1.64 13.18 11.63
N TRP A 44 -1.84 12.55 10.48
CA TRP A 44 -1.54 11.14 10.27
C TRP A 44 -0.11 10.96 9.79
N THR A 45 0.61 10.05 10.44
CA THR A 45 1.92 9.58 10.00
C THR A 45 1.78 8.18 9.45
N TYR A 46 2.41 7.94 8.30
CA TYR A 46 2.31 6.68 7.57
C TYR A 46 3.67 6.00 7.57
N TYR A 47 3.64 4.68 7.74
CA TYR A 47 4.78 3.81 7.54
C TYR A 47 4.35 2.67 6.61
N ILE A 48 5.12 2.47 5.55
CA ILE A 48 4.94 1.35 4.62
C ILE A 48 6.25 0.58 4.62
N SER A 49 6.17 -0.70 4.97
CA SER A 49 7.31 -1.62 4.94
C SER A 49 7.56 -2.02 3.49
N PRO A 50 8.75 -1.73 2.91
CA PRO A 50 9.05 -2.09 1.53
C PRO A 50 8.87 -3.59 1.27
N ASP A 51 9.41 -4.43 2.14
CA ASP A 51 9.37 -5.89 1.98
C ASP A 51 7.94 -6.42 1.95
N ARG A 52 7.10 -6.01 2.92
CA ARG A 52 5.70 -6.44 2.98
C ARG A 52 4.88 -5.87 1.82
N PHE A 53 5.21 -4.66 1.37
CA PHE A 53 4.52 -4.02 0.26
C PHE A 53 4.76 -4.77 -1.05
N TYR A 54 6.01 -5.06 -1.39
CA TYR A 54 6.31 -5.80 -2.62
C TYR A 54 5.83 -7.25 -2.55
N GLU A 55 5.83 -7.88 -1.38
CA GLU A 55 5.18 -9.18 -1.19
C GLU A 55 3.67 -9.10 -1.47
N TYR A 56 2.98 -8.07 -0.96
CA TYR A 56 1.55 -7.85 -1.21
C TYR A 56 1.26 -7.58 -2.69
N VAL A 57 2.04 -6.73 -3.35
CA VAL A 57 1.91 -6.44 -4.78
C VAL A 57 2.13 -7.70 -5.62
N GLY A 58 3.16 -8.48 -5.31
CA GLY A 58 3.44 -9.75 -5.98
C GLY A 58 2.35 -10.81 -5.80
N LYS A 59 1.67 -10.83 -4.64
CA LYS A 59 0.45 -11.64 -4.44
C LYS A 59 -0.75 -11.09 -5.21
N GLY A 60 -0.89 -9.77 -5.28
CA GLY A 60 -1.94 -9.09 -6.03
C GLY A 60 -1.88 -9.37 -7.53
N VAL A 61 -0.69 -9.33 -8.14
CA VAL A 61 -0.49 -9.63 -9.58
C VAL A 61 -1.01 -11.03 -9.94
N LYS A 62 -0.81 -12.03 -9.08
CA LYS A 62 -1.30 -13.39 -9.32
C LYS A 62 -2.82 -13.53 -9.30
N LEU A 63 -3.55 -12.65 -8.61
CA LEU A 63 -5.01 -12.65 -8.61
C LEU A 63 -5.61 -12.02 -9.87
N PHE A 64 -4.88 -11.15 -10.55
CA PHE A 64 -5.35 -10.47 -11.77
C PHE A 64 -4.94 -11.19 -13.06
N GLU A 65 -3.97 -12.10 -13.02
CA GLU A 65 -3.63 -12.94 -14.17
C GLU A 65 -4.68 -14.03 -14.44
N GLU A 66 -5.45 -14.46 -13.43
CA GLU A 66 -6.44 -15.54 -13.58
C GLU A 66 -7.88 -15.07 -13.86
N GLY A 67 -8.19 -13.77 -13.97
CA GLY A 67 -9.60 -13.38 -14.13
C GLY A 67 -9.93 -11.93 -14.46
N GLY A 68 -9.56 -11.42 -15.64
CA GLY A 68 -10.24 -10.21 -16.15
C GLY A 68 -9.55 -9.40 -17.23
N ARG A 69 -9.38 -9.99 -18.41
CA ARG A 69 -9.74 -9.26 -19.63
C ARG A 69 -11.17 -9.68 -19.92
N ASP A 70 -12.15 -8.95 -19.42
CA ASP A 70 -13.48 -8.82 -20.02
C ASP A 70 -14.31 -7.81 -19.23
N SER A 71 -15.05 -6.99 -19.97
CA SER A 71 -16.01 -5.95 -19.56
C SER A 71 -15.45 -4.58 -19.09
N ALA A 72 -15.06 -3.75 -20.06
CA ALA A 72 -15.70 -2.46 -20.33
C ALA A 72 -15.30 -1.94 -21.72
#